data_AF-A0A7I9WXN2-F1
#
_entry.id   AF-A0A7I9WXN2-F1
#
_cell.length_a   1.000
_cell.length_b   1.000
_cell.length_c   1.000
_cell.angle_alpha   90.00
_cell.angle_beta   90.00
_cell.angle_gamma   90.00
#
_symmetry.space_group_name_H-M   'P 1'
#
loop_
_entity.id
_entity.type
_entity.pdbx_description
1 polymer ?
#
loop_
_entity_poly.entity_id
_entity_poly.type
_entity_poly.pdbx_seq_one_letter_code
_entity_poly.pdbx_strand_id
1 'polypeptide(L)'
;MRVFIADDDWTELTAGTAPAVRFSAPDLQQAQRMRRGLAGAAILDVTVVVDADFRAAQQQLSSAGVDSTLSYGGTLDGLAGLLVDIYLAGVADGVTLIPAVPQQDARALAEAVSARVAQRLRTAA
;
A
#
# COMPACT_ATOMS: atom_id res chain seq x y z
N MET A 1 -5.66 -10.23 0.50
CA MET A 1 -4.79 -9.22 -0.14
C MET A 1 -3.34 -9.50 0.23
N ARG A 2 -2.40 -9.28 -0.70
CA ARG A 2 -0.95 -9.43 -0.43
C ARG A 2 -0.31 -8.09 -0.02
N VAL A 3 0.65 -8.12 0.91
CA VAL A 3 1.37 -6.93 1.37
C VAL A 3 2.86 -7.17 1.29
N PHE A 4 3.55 -6.22 0.67
CA PHE A 4 4.99 -6.16 0.50
C PHE A 4 5.52 -4.86 1.10
N ILE A 5 6.81 -4.85 1.41
CA ILE A 5 7.56 -3.64 1.73
C ILE A 5 8.69 -3.47 0.71
N ALA A 6 8.99 -2.21 0.38
CA ALA A 6 10.24 -1.86 -0.28
C ALA A 6 11.12 -1.18 0.77
N ASP A 7 11.91 -1.98 1.47
CA ASP A 7 13.05 -1.50 2.26
C ASP A 7 14.31 -1.58 1.37
N ASP A 8 15.42 -2.10 1.87
CA ASP A 8 16.60 -2.40 1.04
C ASP A 8 16.29 -3.48 -0.01
N ASP A 9 15.30 -4.34 0.25
CA ASP A 9 14.82 -5.39 -0.64
C ASP A 9 13.29 -5.32 -0.84
N TRP A 10 12.79 -6.03 -1.86
CA TRP A 10 11.35 -6.22 -2.05
C TRP A 10 10.89 -7.48 -1.31
N THR A 11 10.29 -7.29 -0.13
CA THR A 11 9.95 -8.38 0.79
C THR A 11 8.45 -8.57 0.91
N GLU A 12 7.97 -9.81 0.72
CA GLU A 12 6.58 -10.19 0.97
C GLU A 12 6.35 -10.54 2.44
N LEU A 13 5.32 -9.95 3.07
CA LEU A 13 4.95 -10.25 4.46
C LEU A 13 3.80 -11.26 4.56
N THR A 14 2.97 -11.34 3.52
CA THR A 14 1.81 -12.22 3.46
C THR A 14 2.14 -13.37 2.52
N ALA A 15 2.35 -14.61 2.97
CA ALA A 15 2.85 -15.71 2.12
C ALA A 15 1.93 -16.10 0.93
N GLY A 16 1.98 -15.33 -0.17
CA GLY A 16 1.27 -15.61 -1.42
C GLY A 16 2.01 -16.61 -2.29
N THR A 17 1.26 -17.35 -3.12
CA THR A 17 1.81 -18.46 -3.94
C THR A 17 1.91 -18.14 -5.43
N ALA A 18 1.17 -17.13 -5.91
CA ALA A 18 1.22 -16.71 -7.31
C ALA A 18 2.45 -15.81 -7.58
N PRO A 19 3.04 -15.85 -8.80
CA PRO A 19 4.05 -14.87 -9.20
C PRO A 19 3.53 -13.44 -9.02
N ALA A 20 4.30 -12.63 -8.29
CA ALA A 20 3.97 -11.24 -8.02
C ALA A 20 4.61 -10.33 -9.07
N VAL A 21 3.84 -9.37 -9.58
CA VAL A 21 4.33 -8.36 -10.52
C VAL A 21 4.17 -7.00 -9.87
N ARG A 22 5.30 -6.40 -9.47
CA ARG A 22 5.37 -5.05 -8.91
C ARG A 22 5.18 -4.01 -10.01
N PHE A 23 4.34 -3.01 -9.76
CA PHE A 23 4.15 -1.88 -10.67
C PHE A 23 3.76 -0.61 -9.91
N SER A 24 4.00 0.53 -10.53
CA SER A 24 3.67 1.86 -10.00
C SER A 24 2.67 2.55 -10.91
N ALA A 25 1.80 3.37 -10.33
CA ALA A 25 0.87 4.21 -11.08
C ALA A 25 0.66 5.52 -10.30
N PRO A 26 0.38 6.64 -10.99
CA PRO A 26 0.15 7.93 -10.34
C PRO A 26 -1.20 8.02 -9.63
N ASP A 27 -2.18 7.21 -10.04
CA ASP A 27 -3.52 7.19 -9.49
C ASP A 27 -4.18 5.81 -9.66
N LEU A 28 -5.29 5.58 -8.95
CA LEU A 28 -6.03 4.32 -8.97
C LEU A 28 -6.64 3.99 -10.34
N GLN A 29 -7.01 5.00 -11.13
CA GLN A 29 -7.61 4.78 -12.44
C GLN A 29 -6.56 4.24 -13.42
N GLN A 30 -5.35 4.82 -13.40
CA GLN A 30 -4.23 4.34 -14.17
C GLN A 30 -3.76 2.97 -13.67
N ALA A 31 -3.73 2.74 -12.35
CA ALA A 31 -3.40 1.43 -11.79
C ALA A 31 -4.33 0.33 -12.32
N GLN A 32 -5.64 0.58 -12.31
CA GLN A 32 -6.64 -0.37 -12.79
C GLN A 32 -6.49 -0.66 -14.30
N ARG A 33 -6.11 0.34 -15.10
CA ARG A 33 -5.83 0.16 -16.53
C ARG A 33 -4.60 -0.70 -16.75
N MET A 34 -3.49 -0.41 -16.05
CA MET A 34 -2.24 -1.14 -16.16
C MET A 34 -2.38 -2.59 -15.72
N ARG A 35 -3.13 -2.86 -14.64
CA ARG A 35 -3.38 -4.22 -14.14
C ARG A 35 -3.89 -5.18 -15.21
N ARG A 36 -4.71 -4.71 -16.16
CA ARG A 36 -5.30 -5.56 -17.22
C ARG A 36 -4.25 -6.18 -18.15
N GLY A 37 -3.05 -5.61 -18.23
CA GLY A 37 -1.95 -6.12 -19.05
C GLY A 37 -0.95 -7.00 -18.31
N LEU A 38 -1.09 -7.18 -16.99
CA LEU A 38 -0.11 -7.91 -16.19
C LEU A 38 -0.44 -9.40 -16.11
N ALA A 39 0.59 -10.25 -16.27
CA ALA A 39 0.49 -11.69 -16.11
C ALA A 39 0.95 -12.10 -14.71
N GLY A 40 0.06 -12.04 -13.73
CA GLY A 40 0.34 -12.42 -12.33
C GLY A 40 -0.48 -11.62 -11.32
N ALA A 41 -0.14 -11.78 -10.04
CA ALA A 41 -0.73 -10.95 -9.00
C ALA A 41 -0.15 -9.54 -9.08
N ALA A 42 -1.00 -8.56 -9.37
CA ALA A 42 -0.60 -7.17 -9.54
C ALA A 42 -0.36 -6.52 -8.16
N ILE A 43 0.89 -6.11 -7.88
CA ILE A 43 1.31 -5.50 -6.61
C ILE A 43 1.60 -4.02 -6.85
N LEU A 44 0.71 -3.15 -6.36
CA LEU A 44 0.78 -1.71 -6.58
C LEU A 44 1.69 -1.02 -5.56
N ASP A 45 2.64 -0.22 -6.03
CA ASP A 45 3.45 0.64 -5.17
C ASP A 45 2.63 1.80 -4.60
N VAL A 46 2.71 1.96 -3.28
CA VAL A 46 2.03 3.03 -2.53
C VAL A 46 3.03 3.69 -1.59
N THR A 47 3.29 4.97 -1.83
CA THR A 47 4.11 5.78 -0.93
C THR A 47 3.29 6.23 0.26
N VAL A 48 3.76 5.95 1.47
CA VAL A 48 2.95 6.12 2.69
C VAL A 48 3.65 6.97 3.74
N VAL A 49 2.88 7.88 4.32
CA VAL A 49 3.18 8.51 5.61
C VAL A 49 2.02 8.23 6.55
N VAL A 50 2.33 7.63 7.69
CA VAL A 50 1.37 7.25 8.71
C VAL A 50 1.72 7.89 10.03
N ASP A 51 0.79 8.68 10.55
CA ASP A 51 0.87 9.32 11.86
C ASP A 51 -0.45 9.14 12.62
N ALA A 52 -0.43 9.34 13.93
CA ALA A 52 -1.64 9.38 14.75
C ALA A 52 -2.49 10.62 14.43
N ASP A 53 -1.86 11.74 14.02
CA ASP A 53 -2.52 12.94 13.54
C ASP A 53 -2.48 13.02 12.00
N PHE A 54 -3.67 13.01 11.39
CA PHE A 54 -3.83 13.16 9.95
C PHE A 54 -3.13 14.42 9.41
N ARG A 55 -3.17 15.54 10.13
CA ARG A 55 -2.54 16.78 9.68
C ARG A 55 -1.02 16.67 9.69
N ALA A 56 -0.45 16.01 10.69
CA ALA A 56 0.99 15.76 10.75
C ALA A 56 1.44 14.88 9.58
N ALA A 57 0.72 13.79 9.31
CA ALA A 57 1.02 12.90 8.19
C ALA A 57 0.97 13.64 6.83
N GLN A 58 -0.02 14.50 6.62
CA GLN A 58 -0.15 15.30 5.40
C GLN A 58 0.99 16.31 5.23
N GLN A 59 1.41 16.97 6.32
CA GLN A 59 2.54 17.91 6.29
C GLN A 59 3.86 17.19 5.95
N GLN A 60 4.09 16.04 6.59
CA GLN A 60 5.26 15.20 6.33
C GLN A 60 5.28 14.68 4.89
N LEU A 61 4.15 14.19 4.38
CA LEU A 61 4.04 13.73 2.99
C LEU A 61 4.32 14.85 1.99
N SER A 62 3.79 16.05 2.24
CA SER A 62 4.05 17.23 1.41
C SER A 62 5.53 17.62 1.41
N SER A 63 6.18 17.49 2.57
CA SER A 63 7.60 17.80 2.74
C SER A 63 8.52 16.75 2.11
N ALA A 64 8.05 15.50 2.00
CA ALA A 64 8.82 14.40 1.40
C ALA A 64 8.93 14.51 -0.13
N GLY A 65 8.12 15.33 -0.80
CA GLY A 65 8.23 15.55 -2.25
C GLY A 65 8.00 14.27 -3.07
N VAL A 66 6.89 13.56 -2.81
CA VAL A 66 6.61 12.28 -3.46
C VAL A 66 6.28 12.48 -4.94
N ASP A 67 7.12 11.95 -5.82
CA ASP A 67 6.94 12.05 -7.27
C ASP A 67 6.18 10.86 -7.86
N SER A 68 5.15 11.18 -8.64
CA SER A 68 4.52 10.34 -9.69
C SER A 68 3.91 8.98 -9.31
N THR A 69 3.95 8.62 -8.03
CA THR A 69 3.40 7.36 -7.51
C THR A 69 2.22 7.64 -6.59
N LEU A 70 1.24 6.76 -6.57
CA LEU A 70 0.11 6.84 -5.64
C LEU A 70 0.63 7.00 -4.21
N SER A 71 0.18 8.06 -3.54
CA SER A 71 0.62 8.39 -2.19
C SER A 71 -0.55 8.47 -1.22
N TYR A 72 -0.28 8.13 0.04
CA TYR A 72 -1.22 8.22 1.14
C TYR A 72 -0.54 8.87 2.35
N GLY A 73 -1.18 9.90 2.89
CA GLY A 73 -0.80 10.56 4.14
C GLY A 73 -1.97 10.53 5.11
N GLY A 74 -1.85 9.82 6.23
CA GLY A 74 -2.95 9.79 7.19
C GLY A 74 -2.74 8.81 8.32
N THR A 75 -3.84 8.24 8.83
CA THR A 75 -3.79 7.30 9.94
C THR A 75 -3.65 5.86 9.47
N LEU A 76 -3.23 4.98 10.38
CA LEU A 76 -3.10 3.56 10.13
C LEU A 76 -4.44 2.89 9.76
N ASP A 77 -5.54 3.34 10.40
CA ASP A 77 -6.88 2.84 10.10
C ASP A 77 -7.40 3.32 8.75
N GLY A 78 -7.10 4.57 8.37
CA GLY A 78 -7.41 5.07 7.03
C GLY A 78 -6.63 4.32 5.95
N LEU A 79 -5.36 4.01 6.20
CA LEU A 79 -4.55 3.21 5.26
C LEU A 79 -5.15 1.82 5.09
N ALA A 80 -5.51 1.15 6.18
CA ALA A 80 -6.14 -0.17 6.11
C ALA A 80 -7.46 -0.15 5.32
N GLY A 81 -8.27 0.91 5.45
CA GLY A 81 -9.47 1.11 4.64
C GLY A 81 -9.15 1.24 3.16
N LEU A 82 -8.23 2.14 2.80
CA LEU A 82 -7.80 2.33 1.41
C LEU A 82 -7.29 1.03 0.78
N LEU A 83 -6.49 0.24 1.51
CA LEU A 83 -5.96 -1.03 1.02
C LEU A 83 -7.07 -2.06 0.75
N VAL A 84 -8.07 -2.13 1.64
CA VAL A 84 -9.26 -2.96 1.42
C VAL A 84 -10.00 -2.51 0.16
N ASP A 85 -10.19 -1.20 -0.03
CA ASP A 85 -10.89 -0.66 -1.20
C ASP A 85 -10.15 -0.97 -2.50
N ILE A 86 -8.82 -0.81 -2.52
CA ILE A 86 -7.96 -1.18 -3.67
C ILE A 86 -8.16 -2.66 -4.05
N TYR A 87 -8.18 -3.54 -3.05
CA TYR A 87 -8.36 -4.97 -3.25
C TYR A 87 -9.76 -5.32 -3.74
N LEU A 88 -10.81 -4.80 -3.08
CA LEU A 88 -12.21 -5.09 -3.42
C LEU A 88 -12.62 -4.50 -4.77
N ALA A 89 -12.09 -3.33 -5.14
CA ALA A 89 -12.31 -2.73 -6.45
C ALA A 89 -11.53 -3.43 -7.59
N GLY A 90 -10.69 -4.42 -7.26
CA GLY A 90 -9.87 -5.14 -8.23
C GLY A 90 -8.82 -4.25 -8.92
N VAL A 91 -8.37 -3.20 -8.23
CA VAL A 91 -7.32 -2.30 -8.73
C VAL A 91 -5.95 -2.97 -8.63
N ALA A 92 -5.72 -3.74 -7.55
CA ALA A 92 -4.52 -4.53 -7.35
C ALA A 92 -4.83 -5.77 -6.48
N ASP A 93 -4.02 -6.83 -6.62
CA ASP A 93 -4.12 -8.05 -5.81
C ASP A 93 -3.34 -7.91 -4.48
N GLY A 94 -2.44 -6.93 -4.43
CA GLY A 94 -1.70 -6.52 -3.26
C GLY A 94 -1.02 -5.17 -3.44
N VAL A 95 -0.24 -4.77 -2.44
CA VAL A 95 0.51 -3.51 -2.45
C VAL A 95 1.94 -3.67 -1.95
N THR A 96 2.82 -2.80 -2.44
CA THR A 96 4.12 -2.53 -1.83
C THR A 96 4.02 -1.22 -1.05
N LEU A 97 4.28 -1.26 0.25
CA LEU A 97 4.31 -0.05 1.08
C LEU A 97 5.73 0.54 1.05
N ILE A 98 5.81 1.80 0.65
CA ILE A 98 7.07 2.55 0.53
C ILE A 98 7.00 3.72 1.53
N PRO A 99 7.74 3.70 2.66
CA PRO A 99 7.76 4.82 3.57
C PRO A 99 8.28 6.09 2.87
N ALA A 100 7.54 7.19 2.97
CA ALA A 100 8.00 8.46 2.40
C ALA A 100 9.03 9.17 3.28
N VAL A 101 9.15 8.78 4.56
CA VAL A 101 10.04 9.38 5.55
C VAL A 101 10.92 8.32 6.22
N PRO A 102 12.23 8.57 6.40
CA PRO A 102 13.17 7.57 6.95
C PRO A 102 12.85 7.10 8.37
N GLN A 103 12.16 7.92 9.16
CA GLN A 103 11.82 7.61 10.56
C GLN A 103 10.69 6.60 10.69
N GLN A 104 9.95 6.33 9.61
CA GLN A 104 8.83 5.40 9.63
C GLN A 104 9.31 3.99 9.34
N ASP A 105 9.23 3.11 10.34
CA ASP A 105 9.57 1.70 10.21
C ASP A 105 8.60 1.01 9.24
N ALA A 106 9.12 0.63 8.06
CA ALA A 106 8.36 -0.02 7.00
C ALA A 106 7.73 -1.34 7.46
N ARG A 107 8.50 -2.16 8.19
CA ARG A 107 8.08 -3.49 8.60
C ARG A 107 7.00 -3.42 9.67
N ALA A 108 7.24 -2.62 10.71
CA ALA A 108 6.26 -2.44 11.78
C ALA A 108 4.94 -1.86 11.24
N LEU A 109 5.01 -0.88 10.34
CA LEU A 109 3.83 -0.34 9.66
C LEU A 109 3.08 -1.42 8.87
N ALA A 110 3.81 -2.17 8.05
CA ALA A 110 3.22 -3.16 7.17
C ALA A 110 2.58 -4.34 7.92
N GLU A 111 3.18 -4.79 9.03
CA GLU A 111 2.58 -5.77 9.92
C GLU A 111 1.29 -5.22 10.56
N ALA A 112 1.33 -4.00 11.09
CA ALA A 112 0.20 -3.39 11.78
C ALA A 112 -0.99 -3.11 10.85
N VAL A 113 -0.74 -2.72 9.60
CA VAL A 113 -1.79 -2.54 8.60
C VAL A 113 -2.29 -3.88 8.06
N SER A 114 -1.42 -4.88 7.86
CA SER A 114 -1.82 -6.21 7.41
C SER A 114 -2.80 -6.87 8.39
N ALA A 115 -2.54 -6.76 9.70
CA ALA A 115 -3.45 -7.26 10.73
C ALA A 115 -4.84 -6.61 10.63
N ARG A 116 -4.88 -5.29 10.41
CA ARG A 116 -6.11 -4.50 10.26
C ARG A 116 -6.88 -4.81 8.99
N VAL A 117 -6.18 -5.02 7.87
CA VAL A 117 -6.79 -5.42 6.59
C VAL A 117 -7.39 -6.83 6.72
N ALA A 118 -6.65 -7.77 7.29
CA ALA A 118 -7.15 -9.13 7.53
C ALA A 118 -8.40 -9.14 8.41
N GLN A 119 -8.45 -8.29 9.45
CA GLN A 119 -9.64 -8.13 10.27
C GLN A 119 -10.84 -7.59 9.47
N ARG A 120 -10.64 -6.52 8.69
CA ARG A 120 -11.72 -5.90 7.88
C ARG A 120 -12.27 -6.83 6.81
N LEU A 121 -11.41 -7.57 6.12
CA LEU A 121 -11.84 -8.53 5.09
C LEU A 121 -12.64 -9.69 5.69
N ARG A 122 -12.34 -10.12 6.92
CA ARG A 122 -13.15 -11.13 7.63
C ARG A 122 -14.55 -10.63 8.00
N THR A 123 -14.71 -9.34 8.27
CA THR A 123 -16.03 -8.77 8.62
C THR A 123 -16.88 -8.42 7.41
N ALA A 124 -16.29 -8.35 6.22
CA ALA A 124 -16.98 -7.98 4.97
C ALA A 124 -17.44 -9.20 4.14
N ALA A 125 -17.00 -10.41 4.50
CA ALA A 125 -17.34 -11.68 3.86
C ALA A 125 -18.45 -12.41 4.63
#